data_AF-Q4FUR7-F1
#
_entry.id   AF-Q4FUR7-F1
#
_cell.length_a   1.000
_cell.length_b   1.000
_cell.length_c   1.000
_cell.angle_alpha   90.00
_cell.angle_beta   90.00
_cell.angle_gamma   90.00
#
_symmetry.space_group_name_H-M   'P 1'
#
loop_
_entity.id
_entity.type
_entity.pdbx_description
1 polymer ?
#
loop_
_entity_poly.entity_id
_entity_poly.type
_entity_poly.pdbx_seq_one_letter_code
_entity_poly.pdbx_strand_id
1 'polypeptide(L)' 'MSGTAKILILGNGFDLAHFLPTKYDHFMHAMRNVENHNKDEPMIFEALYTDLINSEGYFFKNTIKLYKTENVELPLIEVK' A
#
# COMPACT_ATOMS: atom_id res chain seq x y z
N MET A 1 -21.60 20.60 -11.17
CA MET A 1 -21.80 19.26 -10.58
C MET A 1 -20.45 18.57 -10.55
N SER A 2 -19.83 18.42 -9.38
CA SER A 2 -18.59 17.63 -9.25
C SER A 2 -18.99 16.16 -9.33
N GLY A 3 -18.60 15.47 -10.39
CA GLY A 3 -18.88 14.05 -10.56
C GLY A 3 -18.07 13.24 -9.55
N THR A 4 -18.73 12.47 -8.70
CA THR A 4 -18.04 11.53 -7.82
C THR A 4 -17.37 10.47 -8.68
N ALA A 5 -16.04 10.53 -8.78
CA ALA A 5 -15.25 9.45 -9.38
C ALA A 5 -15.38 8.23 -8.47
N LYS A 6 -15.95 7.14 -9.00
CA LYS A 6 -16.04 5.86 -8.29
C LYS A 6 -14.97 4.95 -8.85
N ILE A 7 -14.01 4.57 -8.01
CA ILE A 7 -13.02 3.55 -8.34
C ILE A 7 -13.65 2.20 -7.97
N LEU A 8 -13.79 1.31 -8.96
CA LEU A 8 -14.16 -0.09 -8.71
C LEU A 8 -12.89 -0.92 -8.62
N ILE A 9 -12.64 -1.48 -7.44
CA ILE A 9 -11.48 -2.34 -7.18
C ILE A 9 -11.99 -3.78 -7.13
N LEU A 10 -11.51 -4.61 -8.05
CA LEU A 10 -11.82 -6.03 -8.12
C LEU A 10 -10.55 -6.81 -7.78
N GLY A 11 -10.61 -7.63 -6.73
CA GLY A 11 -9.51 -8.50 -6.32
C GLY A 11 -10.07 -9.78 -5.71
N ASN A 12 -9.48 -10.92 -6.04
CA ASN A 12 -9.93 -12.23 -5.55
C ASN A 12 -9.21 -12.67 -4.25
N GLY A 13 -8.35 -11.83 -3.68
CA GLY A 13 -7.57 -12.16 -2.47
C GLY A 13 -6.70 -13.41 -2.59
N PHE A 14 -6.52 -13.95 -3.80
CA PHE A 14 -5.81 -15.21 -4.05
C PHE A 14 -4.34 -15.11 -3.66
N ASP A 15 -3.76 -13.92 -3.82
CA ASP A 15 -2.35 -13.70 -3.55
C ASP A 15 -2.03 -13.51 -2.05
N LEU A 16 -3.04 -13.55 -1.17
CA LEU A 16 -2.82 -13.49 0.28
C LEU A 16 -2.03 -14.70 0.79
N ALA A 17 -2.22 -15.88 0.19
CA ALA A 17 -1.44 -17.08 0.51
C ALA A 17 0.06 -16.92 0.17
N HIS A 18 0.39 -15.99 -0.72
CA HIS A 18 1.75 -15.65 -1.12
C HIS A 18 2.25 -14.37 -0.43
N PHE A 19 1.51 -13.85 0.56
CA PHE A 19 1.86 -12.64 1.31
C PHE A 19 1.91 -11.36 0.46
N LEU A 20 1.15 -11.29 -0.64
CA LEU A 20 0.97 -10.03 -1.37
C LEU A 20 -0.22 -9.25 -0.80
N PRO A 21 -0.05 -7.96 -0.48
CA PRO A 21 -1.08 -7.14 0.17
C PRO A 21 -2.20 -6.71 -0.79
N THR A 22 -2.95 -7.68 -1.32
CA THR A 22 -3.98 -7.51 -2.36
C THR A 22 -5.40 -7.46 -1.81
N LYS A 23 -5.56 -7.60 -0.48
CA LYS A 23 -6.85 -7.45 0.21
C LYS A 23 -7.31 -5.99 0.13
N TYR A 24 -8.64 -5.79 0.10
CA TYR A 24 -9.24 -4.47 0.10
C TYR A 24 -8.75 -3.58 1.25
N ASP A 25 -8.73 -4.07 2.49
CA ASP A 25 -8.24 -3.26 3.62
C ASP A 25 -6.76 -2.88 3.46
N HIS A 26 -5.91 -3.76 2.92
CA HIS A 26 -4.51 -3.44 2.65
C HIS A 26 -4.41 -2.24 1.71
N PHE A 27 -5.20 -2.24 0.64
CA PHE A 27 -5.30 -1.12 -0.28
C PHE A 27 -5.81 0.16 0.41
N MET A 28 -6.89 0.08 1.20
CA MET A 28 -7.45 1.26 1.86
C MET A 28 -6.48 1.91 2.86
N HIS A 29 -5.75 1.09 3.63
CA HIS A 29 -4.69 1.58 4.50
C HIS A 29 -3.53 2.19 3.72
N ALA A 30 -3.11 1.57 2.61
CA ALA A 30 -2.08 2.12 1.74
C ALA A 30 -2.47 3.49 1.20
N MET A 31 -3.68 3.65 0.65
CA MET A 31 -4.16 4.94 0.13
C MET A 31 -4.25 6.00 1.22
N ARG A 32 -4.74 5.65 2.41
CA ARG A 32 -4.76 6.56 3.55
C ARG A 32 -3.35 7.02 3.93
N ASN A 33 -2.38 6.11 3.94
CA ASN A 33 -1.00 6.45 4.25
C ASN A 33 -0.36 7.32 3.16
N VAL A 34 -0.70 7.10 1.88
CA VAL A 34 -0.30 7.99 0.77
C VAL A 34 -0.86 9.39 0.96
N GLU A 35 -2.16 9.53 1.26
CA GLU A 35 -2.81 10.84 1.45
C GLU A 35 -2.21 11.64 2.62
N ASN A 36 -1.75 10.96 3.67
CA ASN A 36 -1.19 11.58 4.86
C ASN A 36 0.35 11.63 4.85
N HIS A 37 1.01 11.16 3.78
CA HIS A 37 2.47 11.12 3.72
C HIS A 37 3.08 12.52 3.57
N ASN A 38 4.27 12.71 4.14
CA ASN A 38 5.04 13.93 3.94
C ASN A 38 5.49 14.01 2.48
N LYS A 39 5.19 15.12 1.80
CA LYS A 39 5.50 15.28 0.38
C LYS A 39 6.99 15.52 0.11
N ASP A 40 7.75 15.87 1.14
CA ASP A 40 9.19 16.13 1.03
C ASP A 40 10.03 14.86 1.23
N GLU A 41 9.39 13.73 1.55
CA GLU A 41 10.05 12.45 1.81
C GLU A 41 9.66 11.40 0.76
N PRO A 42 10.62 10.61 0.24
CA PRO A 42 10.30 9.47 -0.61
C PRO A 42 9.47 8.45 0.15
N MET A 43 8.38 8.00 -0.45
CA MET A 43 7.53 6.99 0.17
C MET A 43 8.09 5.59 -0.09
N ILE A 44 8.49 4.92 0.98
CA ILE A 44 8.98 3.54 0.99
C ILE A 44 7.86 2.53 1.28
N PHE A 45 8.12 1.24 1.05
CA PHE A 45 7.14 0.18 1.28
C PHE A 45 6.57 0.17 2.71
N GLU A 46 7.41 0.32 3.71
CA GLU A 46 7.00 0.30 5.11
C GLU A 46 6.03 1.45 5.43
N ALA A 47 6.25 2.62 4.82
CA ALA A 47 5.40 3.78 5.01
C ALA A 47 3.97 3.52 4.52
N LEU A 48 3.78 2.74 3.43
CA LEU A 48 2.47 2.36 2.91
C LEU A 48 1.64 1.55 3.92
N TYR A 49 2.29 0.76 4.76
CA TYR A 49 1.61 -0.20 5.64
C TYR A 49 1.91 0.00 7.12
N THR A 50 2.34 1.19 7.52
CA THR A 50 2.71 1.53 8.92
C THR A 50 1.65 1.07 9.93
N ASP A 51 0.37 1.30 9.63
CA ASP A 51 -0.77 0.90 10.47
C ASP A 51 -0.92 -0.63 10.61
N LEU A 52 -0.50 -1.38 9.59
CA LEU A 52 -0.74 -2.81 9.46
C LEU A 52 0.48 -3.67 9.77
N ILE A 53 1.70 -3.12 9.68
CA ILE A 53 2.93 -3.85 10.02
C ILE A 53 2.92 -4.30 11.48
N ASN A 54 2.29 -3.53 12.38
CA ASN A 54 2.19 -3.91 13.79
C ASN A 54 1.07 -4.94 14.05
N SER A 55 -0.09 -4.79 13.41
CA SER A 55 -1.26 -5.66 13.63
C SER A 55 -1.19 -6.98 12.84
N GLU A 56 -0.62 -6.95 11.64
CA GLU A 56 -0.44 -8.08 10.73
C GLU A 56 1.05 -8.43 10.54
N GLY A 57 1.84 -8.34 11.61
CA GLY A 57 3.30 -8.44 11.53
C GLY A 57 3.84 -9.74 10.92
N TYR A 58 3.16 -10.88 11.12
CA TYR A 58 3.55 -12.12 10.43
C TYR A 58 3.40 -12.01 8.90
N PHE A 59 2.33 -11.37 8.43
CA PHE A 59 2.07 -11.19 7.01
C PHE A 59 3.13 -10.29 6.38
N PHE A 60 3.28 -9.07 6.88
CA PHE A 60 4.19 -8.08 6.30
C PHE A 60 5.67 -8.44 6.44
N LYS A 61 6.07 -9.19 7.49
CA LYS A 61 7.42 -9.76 7.57
C LYS A 61 7.70 -10.73 6.42
N ASN A 62 6.72 -11.57 6.05
CA ASN A 62 6.88 -12.45 4.90
C ASN A 62 6.81 -11.68 3.58
N THR A 63 5.98 -10.64 3.47
CA THR A 63 5.97 -9.76 2.30
C THR A 63 7.36 -9.15 2.06
N ILE A 64 7.96 -8.52 3.07
CA ILE A 64 9.30 -7.89 2.98
C ILE A 64 10.38 -8.93 2.67
N LYS A 65 10.24 -10.16 3.18
CA LYS A 65 11.22 -11.23 2.93
C LYS A 65 11.13 -11.80 1.51
N LEU A 66 9.92 -11.95 0.97
CA LEU A 66 9.65 -12.62 -0.30
C LEU A 66 9.72 -11.67 -1.50
N TYR A 67 9.43 -10.40 -1.27
CA TYR A 67 9.39 -9.36 -2.29
C TYR A 67 10.52 -8.36 -2.04
N LYS A 68 11.12 -7.84 -3.11
CA LYS A 68 12.23 -6.88 -3.04
C LYS A 68 11.74 -5.47 -2.66
N THR A 69 11.11 -5.35 -1.48
CA THR A 69 10.44 -4.13 -1.01
C THR A 69 11.39 -2.96 -0.85
N GLU A 70 12.69 -3.23 -0.66
CA GLU A 70 13.75 -2.22 -0.60
C GLU A 70 13.93 -1.43 -1.90
N ASN A 71 13.46 -1.95 -3.04
CA ASN A 71 13.50 -1.26 -4.33
C ASN A 71 12.18 -0.51 -4.63
N VAL A 72 11.22 -0.54 -3.70
CA VAL A 72 9.95 0.18 -3.85
C VAL A 72 10.16 1.58 -3.31
N GLU A 73 10.48 2.49 -4.23
CA GLU A 73 10.42 3.92 -4.01
C GLU A 73 9.27 4.48 -4.86
N LEU A 74 8.30 5.12 -4.22
CA LEU A 74 7.23 5.82 -4.92
C LEU A 74 7.63 7.30 -5.03
N PRO A 75 8.09 7.75 -6.21
CA PRO A 75 8.43 9.14 -6.40
C PRO A 75 7.17 9.99 -6.39
N LEU A 76 7.20 11.08 -5.63
CA LEU A 76 6.12 12.06 -5.60
C LEU A 76 6.23 12.96 -6.83
N ILE A 77 5.84 12.41 -7.98
CA ILE A 77 5.72 13.17 -9.21
C ILE A 77 4.35 13.82 -9.20
N GLU A 78 4.32 15.15 -9.19
CA GLU A 78 3.08 15.90 -9.33
C GLU A 78 2.50 15.65 -10.73
N VAL A 79 1.35 14.97 -10.79
CA VAL A 79 0.65 14.72 -12.05
C VAL A 79 -0.07 16.02 -12.43
N LYS A 80 0.42 16.69 -13.49
CA LYS A 80 -0.17 17.91 -14.05
C LYS A 80 -1.47 17.64 -14.79
#